data_AF-A0AAU5WG06-F1
#
_entry.id   AF-A0AAU5WG06-F1
#
_cell.length_a   1.000
_cell.length_b   1.000
_cell.length_c   1.000
_cell.angle_alpha   90.00
_cell.angle_beta   90.00
_cell.angle_gamma   90.00
#
_symmetry.space_group_name_H-M   'P 1'
#
loop_
_entity.id
_entity.type
_entity.pdbx_description
1 polymer ?
#
loop_
_entity_poly.entity_id
_entity_poly.type
_entity_poly.pdbx_seq_one_letter_code
_entity_poly.pdbx_strand_id
1 'polypeptide(L)'
;MTITTDIPAPTRIEPVAFLELEITRRCTAACLHCYSNSGPAGGTGTMTPADWTRVIEQAAAHPAIDTVQFIGGEPTLHPAFAELARFALGQFTRAVRADCGMSSTTSAPGGSETGRCPCTGPAPPSTRTA
;
A
#
# COMPACT_ATOMS: atom_id res chain seq x y z
N MET A 1 -29.44 -5.62 23.12
CA MET A 1 -28.41 -6.67 23.21
C MET A 1 -27.08 -5.95 23.39
N THR A 2 -26.51 -5.99 24.59
CA THR A 2 -25.22 -5.33 24.87
C THR A 2 -24.15 -6.40 24.80
N ILE A 3 -23.21 -6.26 23.87
CA ILE A 3 -22.03 -7.13 23.80
C ILE A 3 -21.08 -6.66 24.90
N THR A 4 -20.91 -7.47 25.95
CA THR A 4 -19.80 -7.30 26.88
C THR A 4 -18.54 -7.78 26.18
N THR A 5 -17.63 -6.86 25.88
CA THR A 5 -16.29 -7.17 25.36
C THR A 5 -15.35 -7.34 26.54
N ASP A 6 -15.36 -8.55 27.13
CA ASP A 6 -14.27 -8.99 27.99
C ASP A 6 -13.12 -9.46 27.08
N ILE A 7 -12.39 -8.51 26.51
CA ILE A 7 -11.18 -8.81 25.72
C ILE A 7 -10.03 -8.86 26.72
N PRO A 8 -9.48 -10.06 27.04
CA PRO A 8 -8.37 -10.16 27.97
C PRO A 8 -7.16 -9.40 27.41
N ALA A 9 -6.46 -8.68 28.30
CA ALA A 9 -5.28 -7.94 27.91
C ALA A 9 -4.20 -8.89 27.33
N PRO A 10 -3.50 -8.49 26.25
CA PRO A 10 -2.44 -9.31 25.67
C PRO A 10 -1.33 -9.53 26.72
N THR A 11 -0.99 -10.79 26.97
CA THR A 11 0.05 -11.19 27.94
C THR A 11 1.46 -11.12 27.36
N ARG A 12 1.59 -11.00 26.03
CA ARG A 12 2.85 -10.74 25.32
C ARG A 12 2.58 -9.97 24.03
N ILE A 13 3.42 -8.99 23.72
CA ILE A 13 3.43 -8.35 22.40
C ILE A 13 4.32 -9.20 21.50
N GLU A 14 3.71 -9.89 20.53
CA GLU A 14 4.45 -10.59 19.49
C GLU A 14 5.24 -9.58 18.65
N PRO A 15 6.46 -9.94 18.21
CA PRO A 15 7.26 -9.03 17.41
C PRO A 15 6.63 -8.80 16.04
N VAL A 16 6.71 -7.57 15.54
CA VAL A 16 6.16 -7.19 14.24
C VAL A 16 6.98 -7.86 13.14
N ALA A 17 6.33 -8.71 12.34
CA ALA A 17 6.97 -9.42 11.23
C ALA A 17 6.73 -8.76 9.85
N PHE A 18 5.67 -7.97 9.74
CA PHE A 18 5.17 -7.42 8.48
C PHE A 18 4.88 -5.93 8.60
N LEU A 19 5.31 -5.15 7.61
CA LEU A 19 5.10 -3.71 7.57
C LEU A 19 4.48 -3.27 6.23
N GLU A 20 3.36 -2.56 6.32
CA GLU A 20 2.70 -1.93 5.18
C GLU A 20 3.12 -0.46 5.07
N LEU A 21 3.54 -0.05 3.87
CA LEU A 21 4.07 1.27 3.56
C LEU A 21 3.10 1.99 2.64
N GLU A 22 2.22 2.84 3.20
CA GLU A 22 1.30 3.68 2.43
C GLU A 22 2.03 4.85 1.78
N ILE A 23 2.60 4.61 0.60
CA ILE A 23 3.49 5.58 -0.07
C ILE A 23 2.73 6.61 -0.91
N THR A 24 1.48 6.35 -1.28
CA THR A 24 0.69 7.28 -2.09
C THR A 24 -0.80 7.10 -1.89
N ARG A 25 -1.55 8.19 -2.02
CA ARG A 25 -3.00 8.22 -2.11
C ARG A 25 -3.50 8.34 -3.55
N ARG A 26 -2.59 8.48 -4.51
CA ARG A 26 -2.91 8.59 -5.93
C ARG A 26 -3.36 7.24 -6.46
N CYS A 27 -4.52 7.21 -7.09
CA CYS A 27 -5.08 6.00 -7.70
C CYS A 27 -5.79 6.35 -9.00
N THR A 28 -5.81 5.45 -9.98
CA THR A 28 -6.61 5.63 -11.21
C THR A 28 -8.11 5.39 -10.96
N ALA A 29 -8.46 4.71 -9.87
CA ALA A 29 -9.83 4.41 -9.46
C ALA A 29 -10.32 5.34 -8.34
N ALA A 30 -11.63 5.39 -8.13
CA ALA A 30 -12.28 6.11 -7.03
C ALA A 30 -13.32 5.19 -6.37
N CYS A 31 -12.84 4.15 -5.69
CA CYS A 31 -13.68 3.08 -5.16
C CYS A 31 -14.50 3.56 -3.96
N LEU A 32 -15.80 3.24 -3.91
CA LEU A 32 -16.69 3.63 -2.81
C LEU A 32 -16.29 3.01 -1.45
N HIS A 33 -15.61 1.87 -1.48
CA HIS A 33 -15.15 1.14 -0.29
C HIS A 33 -13.68 1.42 0.05
N CYS A 34 -13.05 2.44 -0.57
CA CYS A 34 -11.65 2.75 -0.31
C CYS A 34 -11.49 3.32 1.10
N TYR A 35 -10.92 2.54 2.04
CA TYR A 35 -10.72 2.98 3.42
C TYR A 35 -9.88 4.27 3.48
N SER A 36 -8.90 4.39 2.59
CA SER A 36 -8.04 5.56 2.54
C SER A 36 -8.68 6.69 1.75
N ASN A 37 -9.81 6.54 1.04
CA ASN A 37 -10.33 7.57 0.14
C ASN A 37 -9.28 8.02 -0.91
N SER A 38 -8.51 7.06 -1.43
CA SER A 38 -7.57 7.26 -2.53
C SER A 38 -8.30 7.54 -3.85
N GLY A 39 -7.64 8.27 -4.75
CA GLY A 39 -8.24 8.63 -6.02
C GLY A 39 -7.32 9.42 -6.94
N PRO A 40 -7.82 9.88 -8.11
CA PRO A 40 -7.01 10.60 -9.08
C PRO A 40 -6.44 11.92 -8.55
N ALA A 41 -7.13 12.54 -7.60
CA ALA A 41 -6.72 13.76 -6.89
C ALA A 41 -5.82 13.48 -5.67
N GLY A 42 -5.52 12.21 -5.37
CA GLY A 42 -4.65 11.84 -4.25
C GLY A 42 -3.19 12.23 -4.49
N GLY A 43 -2.53 12.70 -3.43
CA GLY A 43 -1.10 13.02 -3.43
C GLY A 43 -0.22 11.87 -2.98
N THR A 44 1.08 12.13 -2.88
CA THR A 44 2.10 11.19 -2.35
C THR A 44 2.45 11.44 -0.89
N GLY A 45 1.69 12.29 -0.20
CA GLY A 45 2.01 12.74 1.16
C GLY A 45 3.18 13.73 1.19
N THR A 46 3.77 13.90 2.37
CA THR A 46 4.89 14.82 2.61
C THR A 46 6.25 14.13 2.71
N MET A 47 6.28 12.80 2.80
CA MET A 47 7.51 12.03 2.88
C MET A 47 8.24 12.02 1.54
N THR A 48 9.52 12.35 1.58
CA THR A 48 10.41 12.29 0.41
C THR A 48 10.87 10.86 0.14
N PRO A 49 11.43 10.54 -1.04
CA PRO A 49 12.06 9.25 -1.28
C PRO A 49 13.14 8.90 -0.25
N ALA A 50 13.92 9.87 0.21
CA ALA A 50 14.92 9.68 1.25
C ALA A 50 14.30 9.29 2.61
N ASP A 51 13.14 9.86 2.94
CA ASP A 51 12.41 9.47 4.15
C ASP A 51 11.93 8.02 4.10
N TRP A 52 11.44 7.57 2.94
CA TRP A 52 11.03 6.19 2.72
C TRP A 52 12.21 5.22 2.75
N THR A 53 13.34 5.57 2.13
CA THR A 53 14.58 4.79 2.21
C THR A 53 14.99 4.58 3.66
N ARG A 54 14.97 5.64 4.48
CA ARG A 54 15.29 5.55 5.91
C ARG A 54 14.31 4.67 6.69
N VAL A 55 13.01 4.71 6.36
CA VAL A 55 12.03 3.77 6.96
C VAL A 55 12.35 2.32 6.61
N ILE A 56 12.68 2.06 5.34
CA ILE A 56 13.05 0.72 4.87
C ILE A 56 14.32 0.22 5.58
N GLU A 57 15.33 1.08 5.76
CA GLU A 57 16.55 0.76 6.52
C GLU A 57 16.24 0.43 7.98
N GLN A 58 15.41 1.25 8.64
CA GLN A 58 14.99 1.03 10.02
C GLN A 58 14.23 -0.29 10.17
N ALA A 59 13.37 -0.63 9.22
CA ALA A 59 12.65 -1.88 9.20
C ALA A 59 13.60 -3.07 9.01
N ALA A 60 14.55 -2.98 8.07
CA ALA A 60 15.54 -4.03 7.82
C ALA A 60 16.52 -4.26 8.98
N ALA A 61 16.79 -3.23 9.78
CA ALA A 61 17.60 -3.35 11.00
C ALA A 61 16.89 -4.11 12.12
N HIS A 62 15.56 -4.28 12.04
CA HIS A 62 14.79 -4.98 13.07
C HIS A 62 14.69 -6.48 12.74
N PRO A 63 15.23 -7.39 13.57
CA PRO A 63 15.43 -8.80 13.21
C PRO A 63 14.13 -9.59 13.00
N ALA A 64 13.01 -9.08 13.51
CA ALA A 64 11.70 -9.72 13.33
C ALA A 64 10.99 -9.32 12.04
N ILE A 65 11.28 -8.14 11.48
CA ILE A 65 10.58 -7.66 10.28
C ILE A 65 11.22 -8.33 9.06
N ASP A 66 10.47 -9.20 8.40
CA ASP A 66 10.97 -9.97 7.27
C ASP A 66 10.28 -9.64 5.94
N THR A 67 9.17 -8.91 6.02
CA THR A 67 8.32 -8.61 4.88
C THR A 67 7.87 -7.16 4.91
N VAL A 68 8.00 -6.48 3.77
CA VAL A 68 7.41 -5.15 3.53
C VAL A 68 6.45 -5.19 2.35
N GLN A 69 5.38 -4.40 2.44
CA GLN A 69 4.45 -4.22 1.33
C GLN A 69 4.25 -2.73 1.07
N PHE A 70 4.43 -2.31 -0.18
CA PHE A 70 4.00 -1.01 -0.64
C PHE A 70 2.49 -1.05 -0.88
N ILE A 71 1.77 -0.18 -0.18
CA ILE A 71 0.34 -0.01 -0.32
C ILE A 71 -0.01 1.45 -0.65
N GLY A 72 -1.29 1.72 -0.80
CA GLY A 72 -1.82 3.07 -0.98
C GLY A 72 -3.04 3.09 -1.86
N GLY A 73 -3.12 4.10 -2.71
CA GLY A 73 -4.01 4.09 -3.87
C GLY A 73 -3.54 3.02 -4.85
N GLU A 74 -2.74 3.42 -5.82
CA GLU A 74 -1.99 2.49 -6.66
C GLU A 74 -0.49 2.76 -6.44
N PRO A 75 0.24 1.89 -5.70
CA PRO A 75 1.61 2.16 -5.28
C PRO A 75 2.55 2.43 -6.46
N THR A 76 2.28 1.85 -7.63
CA THR A 76 3.06 2.08 -8.86
C THR A 76 2.95 3.51 -9.40
N LEU A 77 1.95 4.29 -8.97
CA LEU A 77 1.82 5.71 -9.33
C LEU A 77 2.70 6.65 -8.47
N HIS A 78 3.36 6.14 -7.42
CA HIS A 78 4.33 6.95 -6.69
C HIS A 78 5.58 7.17 -7.57
N PRO A 79 6.07 8.42 -7.75
CA PRO A 79 7.17 8.73 -8.66
C PRO A 79 8.46 7.94 -8.39
N ALA A 80 8.74 7.64 -7.11
CA ALA A 80 9.92 6.87 -6.70
C ALA A 80 9.63 5.37 -6.48
N PHE A 81 8.46 4.85 -6.86
CA PHE A 81 8.07 3.46 -6.58
C PHE A 81 9.15 2.45 -7.01
N ALA A 82 9.59 2.53 -8.27
CA ALA A 82 10.56 1.58 -8.80
C ALA A 82 11.92 1.63 -8.07
N GLU A 83 12.32 2.81 -7.58
CA GLU A 83 13.54 2.99 -6.79
C GLU A 83 13.40 2.39 -5.40
N LEU A 84 12.31 2.72 -4.70
CA LEU A 84 12.01 2.20 -3.36
C LEU A 84 11.82 0.69 -3.37
N ALA A 85 11.14 0.13 -4.38
CA ALA A 85 10.96 -1.31 -4.53
C ALA A 85 12.29 -2.03 -4.75
N ARG A 86 13.17 -1.49 -5.61
CA ARG A 86 14.52 -2.04 -5.81
C ARG A 86 15.36 -1.95 -4.54
N PHE A 87 15.28 -0.84 -3.81
CA PHE A 87 15.97 -0.68 -2.55
C PHE A 87 15.50 -1.71 -1.52
N ALA A 88 14.18 -1.85 -1.33
CA ALA A 88 13.61 -2.84 -0.42
C ALA A 88 13.98 -4.28 -0.77
N LEU A 89 14.00 -4.64 -2.07
CA LEU A 89 14.43 -5.97 -2.53
C LEU A 89 15.91 -6.26 -2.21
N GLY A 90 16.75 -5.23 -2.07
CA GLY A 90 18.13 -5.38 -1.60
C GLY A 90 18.26 -5.56 -0.08
N GLN A 91 17.22 -5.24 0.69
CA GLN A 91 17.25 -5.29 2.16
C GLN A 91 16.52 -6.52 2.74
N PHE A 92 15.43 -6.96 2.10
CA PHE A 92 14.59 -8.04 2.61
C PHE A 92 14.76 -9.32 1.79
N THR A 93 14.95 -10.45 2.49
CA THR A 93 15.18 -11.77 1.87
C THR A 93 13.92 -12.57 1.60
N ARG A 94 12.76 -12.18 2.18
CA ARG A 94 11.53 -12.99 2.14
C ARG A 94 10.45 -12.45 1.22
N ALA A 95 10.04 -11.19 1.34
CA ALA A 95 9.05 -10.63 0.42
C ALA A 95 8.99 -9.10 0.40
N VAL A 96 8.92 -8.56 -0.82
CA VAL A 96 8.48 -7.19 -1.11
C VAL A 96 7.24 -7.28 -1.98
N ARG A 97 6.13 -6.69 -1.53
CA ARG A 97 4.83 -6.72 -2.25
C ARG A 97 4.41 -5.32 -2.65
N ALA A 98 3.57 -5.21 -3.68
CA ALA A 98 2.88 -3.98 -4.03
C ALA A 98 1.41 -4.31 -4.23
N ASP A 99 0.52 -3.65 -3.47
CA ASP A 99 -0.92 -3.93 -3.50
C ASP A 99 -1.73 -2.63 -3.51
N CYS A 100 -2.73 -2.56 -4.38
CA CYS A 100 -3.72 -1.48 -4.44
C CYS A 100 -5.01 -1.82 -3.68
N GLY A 101 -5.02 -2.90 -2.89
CA GLY A 101 -6.14 -3.32 -2.04
C GLY A 101 -7.31 -3.92 -2.83
N MET A 102 -7.11 -4.22 -4.11
CA MET A 102 -8.15 -4.66 -5.04
C MET A 102 -7.94 -6.07 -5.59
N SER A 103 -6.79 -6.71 -5.33
CA SER A 103 -6.47 -8.02 -5.90
C SER A 103 -5.52 -8.81 -5.01
N SER A 104 -5.92 -10.00 -4.58
CA SER A 104 -5.01 -11.04 -4.12
C SER A 104 -4.16 -11.54 -5.30
N THR A 105 -3.20 -10.75 -5.78
CA THR A 105 -2.24 -11.16 -6.81
C THR A 105 -0.85 -11.27 -6.20
N THR A 106 -0.51 -12.47 -5.74
CA THR A 106 0.87 -12.95 -5.71
C THR A 106 1.39 -12.90 -7.15
N SER A 107 2.27 -11.95 -7.46
CA SER A 107 2.87 -11.82 -8.78
C SER A 107 3.83 -12.99 -9.05
N ALA A 108 3.36 -13.98 -9.80
CA ALA A 108 4.23 -14.78 -10.65
C ALA A 108 4.60 -13.96 -11.90
N PRO A 109 5.80 -14.14 -12.49
CA PRO A 109 6.25 -13.31 -13.60
C PRO A 109 5.54 -13.70 -14.90
N GLY A 110 4.77 -12.78 -15.48
CA GLY A 110 4.22 -12.88 -16.83
C GLY A 110 2.70 -12.86 -16.87
N GLY A 111 2.11 -11.67 -17.06
CA GLY A 111 0.68 -11.52 -17.30
C GLY A 111 0.28 -10.05 -17.32
N SER A 112 0.21 -9.45 -18.50
CA SER A 112 -0.34 -8.12 -18.72
C SER A 112 -1.87 -8.23 -18.84
N GLU A 113 -2.58 -8.04 -17.74
CA GLU A 113 -4.02 -7.81 -17.78
C GLU A 113 -4.32 -6.43 -17.20
N THR A 114 -4.58 -5.48 -18.11
CA THR A 114 -5.17 -4.17 -17.82
C THR A 114 -6.62 -4.37 -17.37
N GLY A 115 -6.81 -4.94 -16.18
CA GLY A 115 -8.11 -5.11 -15.54
C GLY A 115 -8.62 -3.76 -15.03
N ARG A 116 -9.71 -3.26 -15.63
CA ARG A 116 -10.46 -2.14 -15.05
C ARG A 116 -10.98 -2.57 -13.68
N CYS A 117 -10.69 -1.77 -12.66
CA CYS A 117 -11.15 -1.97 -11.30
C CYS A 117 -12.69 -2.15 -11.27
N PRO A 118 -13.23 -3.30 -10.80
CA PRO A 118 -14.68 -3.57 -10.77
C PRO A 118 -15.45 -2.60 -9.84
N CYS A 119 -14.73 -1.80 -9.06
CA CYS A 119 -15.27 -0.93 -8.03
C CYS A 119 -15.29 0.56 -8.40
N THR A 120 -14.86 0.94 -9.61
CA THR A 120 -15.14 2.29 -10.12
C THR A 120 -16.64 2.41 -10.38
N GLY A 121 -17.33 3.19 -9.55
CA GLY A 121 -18.66 3.71 -9.88
C GLY A 121 -18.63 4.52 -11.19
N PRO A 122 -19.79 4.97 -11.71
CA PRO A 122 -19.83 5.76 -12.94
C PRO A 122 -18.88 6.96 -12.83
N ALA A 123 -18.14 7.22 -13.91
CA ALA A 123 -17.20 8.34 -13.97
C ALA A 123 -17.88 9.64 -13.49
N PRO A 124 -17.23 10.47 -12.64
CA PRO A 124 -17.78 11.78 -12.32
C PRO A 124 -17.98 12.56 -13.63
N PRO A 125 -19.08 13.33 -13.78
CA PRO A 125 -19.32 14.09 -15.00
C PRO A 125 -18.13 15.02 -15.24
N SER A 126 -17.46 14.85 -16.38
CA SER A 126 -16.41 15.76 -16.80
C SER A 126 -17.02 17.16 -16.91
N THR A 127 -16.66 18.08 -16.02
CA THR A 127 -16.92 19.50 -16.23
C THR A 127 -16.11 19.93 -17.44
N ARG A 128 -16.74 19.89 -18.61
CA ARG A 128 -16.24 20.52 -19.82
C ARG A 128 -16.48 22.02 -19.62
N THR A 129 -15.46 22.73 -19.15
CA THR A 129 -15.43 24.18 -19.20
C THR A 129 -15.57 24.60 -20.67
N ALA A 130 -16.61 25.37 -20.95
CA ALA A 130 -16.81 26.07 -22.23
C ALA A 130 -15.95 27.33 -22.29
#